data_AF-A0A660VTI9-F1
#
_entry.id   AF-A0A660VTI9-F1
#
_cell.length_a   1.000
_cell.length_b   1.000
_cell.length_c   1.000
_cell.angle_alpha   90.00
_cell.angle_beta   90.00
_cell.angle_gamma   90.00
#
_symmetry.space_group_name_H-M   'P 1'
#
loop_
_entity.id
_entity.type
_entity.pdbx_description
1 polymer ?
#
loop_
_entity_poly.entity_id
_entity_poly.type
_entity_poly.pdbx_seq_one_letter_code
_entity_poly.pdbx_strand_id
1 'polypeptide(L)'
;MLDKQNVKDGKDKSVELSLSFFACPNPDCADFNTSYMERLNGTIRGQQARLIRRTRSGSHRQELLQYSIWLWRDLYNWTRVHYSLLDETPALALSLTNEVWTVLKYILHPVHVSYLQRMFQL
;
A
#
# COMPACT_ATOMS: atom_id res chain seq x y z
N MET A 1 -2.25 10.82 21.15
CA MET A 1 -2.47 12.12 20.48
C MET A 1 -1.92 11.98 19.07
N LEU A 2 -2.72 11.39 18.16
CA LEU A 2 -2.36 11.31 16.75
C LEU A 2 -2.57 12.70 16.16
N ASP A 3 -1.54 13.19 15.48
CA ASP A 3 -1.49 14.52 14.91
C ASP A 3 -2.66 14.72 13.93
N LYS A 4 -3.58 15.63 14.29
CA LYS A 4 -4.82 15.92 13.54
C LYS A 4 -4.53 16.59 12.19
N GLN A 5 -3.28 16.86 11.85
CA GLN A 5 -2.90 17.45 10.56
C GLN A 5 -2.98 16.47 9.38
N ASN A 6 -3.00 15.17 9.62
CA ASN A 6 -2.90 14.18 8.55
C ASN A 6 -4.23 13.87 7.82
N VAL A 7 -5.29 14.67 8.00
CA VAL A 7 -6.63 14.44 7.39
C VAL A 7 -6.95 15.43 6.25
N LYS A 8 -6.07 16.40 5.94
CA LYS A 8 -6.41 17.49 5.00
C LYS A 8 -6.23 17.19 3.52
N ASP A 9 -5.50 16.15 3.15
CA ASP A 9 -5.35 15.77 1.75
C ASP A 9 -6.21 14.54 1.49
N GLY A 10 -7.28 14.68 0.70
CA GLY A 10 -8.17 13.58 0.28
C GLY A 10 -7.51 12.48 -0.56
N LYS A 11 -6.19 12.33 -0.45
CA LYS A 11 -5.38 11.33 -1.13
C LYS A 11 -5.25 10.12 -0.22
N ASP A 12 -5.54 8.95 -0.78
CA ASP A 12 -5.26 7.68 -0.11
C ASP A 12 -3.74 7.56 0.05
N LYS A 13 -3.25 7.80 1.26
CA LYS A 13 -1.82 7.77 1.59
C LYS A 13 -1.19 6.43 1.30
N SER A 14 -1.98 5.36 1.32
CA SER A 14 -1.51 4.06 0.93
C SER A 14 -1.24 3.96 -0.59
N VAL A 15 -1.85 4.83 -1.44
CA VAL A 15 -1.56 4.91 -2.89
C VAL A 15 -0.29 5.73 -3.09
N GLU A 16 -0.16 6.82 -2.33
CA GLU A 16 1.09 7.58 -2.28
C GLU A 16 2.25 6.72 -1.82
N LEU A 17 2.11 5.91 -0.75
CA LEU A 17 3.05 4.84 -0.35
C LEU A 17 3.51 4.03 -1.57
N SER A 18 2.58 3.47 -2.35
CA SER A 18 2.96 2.59 -3.47
C SER A 18 3.67 3.32 -4.61
N LEU A 19 3.45 4.64 -4.77
CA LEU A 19 4.01 5.44 -5.84
C LEU A 19 5.32 6.15 -5.42
N SER A 20 5.41 6.62 -4.19
CA SER A 20 6.55 7.34 -3.61
C SER A 20 7.63 6.39 -3.09
N PHE A 21 7.29 5.16 -2.75
CA PHE A 21 8.25 4.19 -2.20
C PHE A 21 9.17 3.54 -3.24
N PHE A 22 8.73 3.53 -4.50
CA PHE A 22 9.53 3.04 -5.62
C PHE A 22 10.09 4.16 -6.48
N ALA A 23 9.75 5.41 -6.16
CA ALA A 23 10.46 6.57 -6.65
C ALA A 23 11.83 6.63 -5.97
N CYS A 24 12.87 6.84 -6.77
CA CYS A 24 14.25 6.79 -6.31
C CYS A 24 14.47 7.83 -5.17
N PRO A 25 15.27 7.51 -4.13
CA PRO A 25 15.39 8.30 -2.90
C PRO A 25 16.11 9.65 -3.08
N ASN A 26 16.44 10.06 -4.32
CA ASN A 26 17.10 11.31 -4.63
C ASN A 26 16.10 12.27 -5.32
N PRO A 27 15.90 13.51 -4.84
CA PRO A 27 14.94 14.44 -5.45
C PRO A 27 15.28 14.83 -6.90
N ASP A 28 16.48 14.51 -7.40
CA ASP A 28 16.93 14.80 -8.77
C ASP A 28 16.70 13.64 -9.76
N CYS A 29 16.34 12.43 -9.30
CA CYS A 29 15.97 11.31 -10.18
C CYS A 29 14.46 11.36 -10.46
N ALA A 30 14.05 12.38 -11.22
CA ALA A 30 12.69 12.58 -11.71
C ALA A 30 12.24 11.55 -12.77
N ASP A 31 12.84 10.36 -12.80
CA ASP A 31 12.48 9.31 -13.74
C ASP A 31 11.57 8.30 -13.05
N PHE A 32 10.27 8.40 -13.36
CA PHE A 32 9.32 7.32 -13.17
C PHE A 32 9.79 6.10 -13.97
N ASN A 33 10.65 5.29 -13.37
CA ASN A 33 11.21 4.13 -14.04
C ASN A 33 10.19 2.98 -14.00
N THR A 34 9.74 2.57 -15.18
CA THR A 34 8.75 1.50 -15.35
C THR A 34 9.21 0.17 -14.73
N SER A 35 10.52 -0.07 -14.63
CA SER A 35 11.07 -1.30 -14.05
C SER A 35 10.68 -1.50 -12.58
N TYR A 36 10.47 -0.42 -11.81
CA TYR A 36 9.99 -0.55 -10.43
C TYR A 36 8.53 -0.99 -10.38
N MET A 37 7.68 -0.39 -11.22
CA MET A 37 6.28 -0.78 -11.34
C MET A 37 6.15 -2.22 -11.86
N GLU A 38 7.02 -2.64 -12.78
CA GLU A 38 7.07 -4.02 -13.27
C GLU A 38 7.47 -5.02 -12.16
N ARG A 39 8.48 -4.68 -11.35
CA ARG A 39 8.86 -5.50 -10.19
C ARG A 39 7.71 -5.62 -9.19
N LEU A 40 7.07 -4.50 -8.84
CA LEU A 40 5.90 -4.50 -7.95
C LEU A 40 4.76 -5.35 -8.53
N ASN A 41 4.47 -5.22 -9.82
CA ASN A 41 3.47 -6.04 -10.50
C ASN A 41 3.82 -7.54 -10.46
N GLY A 42 5.11 -7.89 -10.60
CA GLY A 42 5.61 -9.24 -10.40
C GLY A 42 5.35 -9.75 -8.98
N THR A 43 5.68 -8.96 -7.97
CA THR A 43 5.43 -9.28 -6.56
C THR A 43 3.93 -9.45 -6.28
N ILE A 44 3.10 -8.53 -6.75
CA ILE A 44 1.64 -8.56 -6.60
C ILE A 44 1.10 -9.86 -7.19
N ARG A 45 1.47 -10.19 -8.43
CA ARG A 45 1.03 -11.43 -9.08
C ARG A 45 1.50 -12.63 -8.27
N GLY A 46 2.77 -12.69 -7.89
CA GLY A 46 3.35 -13.79 -7.10
C GLY A 46 2.64 -14.04 -5.77
N GLN A 47 2.18 -12.98 -5.10
CA GLN A 47 1.56 -13.08 -3.77
C GLN A 47 0.02 -13.13 -3.82
N GLN A 48 -0.60 -12.80 -4.95
CA GLN A 48 -2.05 -12.84 -5.14
C GLN A 48 -2.45 -13.96 -6.11
N ALA A 49 -2.83 -15.12 -5.57
CA ALA A 49 -3.30 -16.26 -6.36
C ALA A 49 -4.45 -15.91 -7.33
N ARG A 50 -5.28 -14.92 -6.96
CA ARG A 50 -6.40 -14.40 -7.78
C ARG A 50 -5.96 -13.79 -9.10
N LEU A 51 -4.72 -13.30 -9.18
CA LEU A 51 -4.13 -12.70 -10.37
C LEU A 51 -3.32 -13.70 -11.22
N ILE A 52 -2.99 -14.89 -10.69
CA ILE A 52 -2.23 -15.93 -11.40
C ILE A 52 -3.15 -16.95 -12.07
N ARG A 53 -4.09 -17.56 -11.33
CA ARG A 53 -4.92 -18.68 -11.82
C ARG A 53 -6.40 -18.33 -11.80
N ARG A 54 -6.87 -17.75 -12.91
CA ARG A 54 -8.26 -17.32 -13.10
C ARG A 54 -9.30 -18.42 -12.84
N THR A 55 -8.97 -19.67 -13.15
CA THR A 55 -9.91 -20.81 -13.03
C THR A 55 -10.00 -21.40 -11.62
N ARG A 56 -8.96 -21.28 -10.79
CA ARG A 56 -8.90 -21.89 -9.45
C ARG A 56 -9.12 -20.89 -8.31
N SER A 57 -8.78 -19.63 -8.53
CA SER A 57 -8.81 -18.60 -7.48
C SER A 57 -9.38 -17.28 -8.00
N GLY A 58 -10.27 -17.33 -8.99
CA GLY A 58 -10.93 -16.14 -9.52
C GLY A 58 -11.80 -15.43 -8.47
N SER A 59 -11.89 -14.10 -8.56
CA SER A 59 -12.91 -13.34 -7.86
C SER A 59 -14.17 -13.27 -8.72
N HIS A 60 -15.32 -13.66 -8.16
CA HIS A 60 -16.62 -13.57 -8.83
C HIS A 60 -17.07 -12.13 -9.11
N ARG A 61 -16.54 -11.19 -8.33
CA ARG A 61 -16.87 -9.77 -8.34
C ARG A 61 -15.59 -8.95 -8.40
N GLN A 62 -15.60 -7.87 -9.18
CA GLN A 62 -14.43 -6.99 -9.32
C GLN A 62 -14.05 -6.34 -7.98
N GLU A 63 -15.04 -5.99 -7.16
CA GLU A 63 -14.84 -5.38 -5.85
C GLU A 63 -14.09 -6.33 -4.91
N LEU A 64 -14.35 -7.64 -4.99
CA LEU A 64 -13.64 -8.63 -4.16
C LEU A 64 -12.17 -8.74 -4.55
N LEU A 65 -11.86 -8.64 -5.85
CA LEU A 65 -10.47 -8.54 -6.29
C LEU A 65 -9.83 -7.24 -5.77
N GLN A 66 -10.54 -6.12 -5.89
CA GLN A 66 -10.08 -4.83 -5.40
C GLN A 66 -9.76 -4.85 -3.90
N TYR A 67 -10.66 -5.39 -3.08
CA TYR A 67 -10.45 -5.53 -1.64
C TYR A 67 -9.27 -6.44 -1.31
N SER A 68 -9.08 -7.53 -2.06
CA SER A 68 -7.91 -8.40 -1.85
C SER A 68 -6.59 -7.70 -2.16
N ILE A 69 -6.54 -6.88 -3.21
CA ILE A 69 -5.37 -6.10 -3.59
C ILE A 69 -5.11 -5.00 -2.55
N TRP A 70 -6.16 -4.31 -2.07
CA TRP A 70 -6.03 -3.31 -1.01
C TRP A 70 -5.47 -3.90 0.27
N LEU A 71 -6.05 -5.02 0.74
CA LEU A 71 -5.57 -5.70 1.93
C LEU A 71 -4.10 -6.12 1.79
N TRP A 72 -3.74 -6.68 0.63
CA TRP A 72 -2.36 -7.07 0.35
C TRP A 72 -1.41 -5.88 0.41
N ARG A 73 -1.75 -4.78 -0.27
CA ARG A 73 -0.93 -3.58 -0.36
C ARG A 73 -0.77 -2.91 1.01
N ASP A 74 -1.82 -2.89 1.81
CA ASP A 74 -1.74 -2.36 3.17
C ASP A 74 -0.82 -3.21 4.05
N LEU A 75 -0.98 -4.54 4.04
CA LEU A 75 -0.10 -5.43 4.82
C LEU A 75 1.36 -5.35 4.34
N TYR A 76 1.60 -5.27 3.03
CA TYR A 76 2.92 -5.11 2.43
C TYR A 76 3.61 -3.82 2.90
N ASN A 77 2.87 -2.71 2.98
CA ASN A 77 3.41 -1.40 3.32
C ASN A 77 3.56 -1.15 4.82
N TRP A 78 2.68 -1.70 5.65
CA TRP A 78 2.60 -1.32 7.06
C TRP A 78 3.11 -2.41 8.02
N THR A 79 2.97 -3.69 7.65
CA THR A 79 3.21 -4.81 8.58
C THR A 79 4.40 -5.71 8.21
N ARG A 80 4.78 -5.75 6.93
CA ARG A 80 5.83 -6.62 6.41
C ARG A 80 7.15 -5.86 6.33
N VAL A 81 8.16 -6.36 7.01
CA VAL A 81 9.55 -5.91 6.86
C VAL A 81 10.15 -6.50 5.58
N HIS A 82 11.02 -5.74 4.92
CA HIS A 82 11.67 -6.18 3.70
C HIS A 82 13.19 -6.04 3.82
N TYR A 83 13.90 -7.11 3.47
CA TYR A 83 15.35 -7.12 3.51
C TYR A 83 15.99 -6.07 2.59
N SER A 84 15.40 -5.81 1.43
CA SER A 84 15.85 -4.76 0.50
C SER A 84 15.75 -3.34 1.07
N LEU A 85 15.11 -3.19 2.22
CA LEU A 85 14.86 -1.95 2.93
C LEU A 85 15.46 -1.99 4.33
N LEU A 86 16.57 -2.70 4.50
CA LEU A 86 17.30 -2.80 5.77
C LEU A 86 16.39 -3.27 6.92
N ASP A 87 15.53 -4.24 6.62
CA ASP A 87 14.54 -4.82 7.54
C ASP A 87 13.47 -3.83 8.05
N GLU A 88 13.20 -2.77 7.28
CA GLU A 88 12.10 -1.83 7.53
C GLU A 88 10.84 -2.16 6.71
N THR A 89 9.71 -1.57 7.11
CA THR A 89 8.50 -1.53 6.27
C THR A 89 8.51 -0.31 5.36
N PRO A 90 7.76 -0.35 4.25
CA PRO A 90 7.67 0.81 3.37
C PRO A 90 7.16 2.08 4.04
N ALA A 91 6.20 1.95 4.96
CA ALA A 91 5.70 3.07 5.74
C ALA A 91 6.74 3.63 6.72
N LEU A 92 7.63 2.80 7.25
CA LEU A 92 8.69 3.22 8.15
C LEU A 92 9.80 3.98 7.39
N ALA A 93 10.26 3.42 6.27
CA ALA A 93 11.26 4.05 5.40
C ALA A 93 10.80 5.41 4.83
N LEU A 94 9.49 5.59 4.63
CA LEU A 94 8.88 6.88 4.25
C LEU A 94 8.54 7.78 5.44
N SER A 95 8.92 7.40 6.66
CA SER A 95 8.64 8.15 7.89
C SER A 95 7.16 8.47 8.13
N LEU A 96 6.25 7.62 7.64
CA LEU A 96 4.81 7.75 7.86
C LEU A 96 4.36 7.14 9.20
N THR A 97 5.22 6.33 9.79
CA THR A 97 5.09 5.71 11.11
C THR A 97 6.46 5.61 11.75
N ASN A 98 6.51 5.59 13.08
CA ASN A 98 7.76 5.44 13.85
C ASN A 98 8.05 3.98 14.24
N GLU A 99 7.15 3.06 13.88
CA GLU A 99 7.27 1.64 14.19
C GLU A 99 6.61 0.77 13.13
N VAL A 100 7.04 -0.49 13.06
CA VAL A 100 6.40 -1.55 12.26
C VAL A 100 5.02 -1.87 12.86
N TRP A 101 3.98 -1.93 12.03
CA TRP A 101 2.64 -2.22 12.53
C TRP A 101 2.41 -3.71 12.71
N THR A 102 1.74 -4.08 13.79
CA THR A 102 1.11 -5.40 13.89
C THR A 102 -0.19 -5.44 13.08
N VAL A 103 -0.63 -6.65 12.71
CA VAL A 103 -1.94 -6.83 12.04
C VAL A 103 -3.08 -6.28 12.90
N LEU A 104 -2.98 -6.42 14.23
CA LEU A 104 -3.96 -5.85 15.16
C LEU A 104 -4.01 -4.32 15.06
N LYS A 105 -2.85 -3.66 15.04
CA LYS A 105 -2.77 -2.20 14.87
C LYS A 105 -3.37 -1.74 13.54
N TYR A 106 -3.11 -2.49 12.46
CA TYR A 106 -3.74 -2.25 11.16
C TYR A 106 -5.26 -2.33 11.21
N ILE A 107 -5.83 -3.34 11.87
CA ILE A 107 -7.29 -3.49 11.99
C ILE A 107 -7.91 -2.34 12.79
N LEU A 108 -7.21 -1.85 13.83
CA LEU A 108 -7.69 -0.78 14.70
C LEU A 108 -7.51 0.63 14.11
N HIS A 109 -6.66 0.79 13.08
CA HIS A 109 -6.37 2.09 12.50
C HIS A 109 -6.62 2.11 10.98
N PRO A 110 -7.56 2.94 10.50
CA PRO A 110 -7.82 3.04 9.07
C PRO A 110 -6.61 3.68 8.36
N VAL A 111 -6.01 2.94 7.45
CA VAL A 111 -4.86 3.39 6.63
C VAL A 111 -5.22 3.73 5.18
N HIS A 112 -6.44 3.38 4.77
CA HIS A 112 -7.00 3.78 3.49
C HIS A 112 -8.31 4.53 3.72
N VAL A 113 -8.59 5.49 2.84
CA VAL A 113 -9.87 6.21 2.84
C VAL A 113 -10.96 5.22 2.41
N SER A 114 -11.91 4.96 3.30
CA SER A 114 -13.07 4.13 2.98
C SER A 114 -13.90 4.76 1.87
N TYR A 115 -14.63 3.94 1.11
CA TYR A 115 -15.54 4.43 0.07
C TYR A 115 -16.54 5.46 0.63
N LEU A 116 -17.03 5.24 1.85
CA LEU A 116 -17.92 6.16 2.56
C LEU A 116 -17.23 7.51 2.82
N GLN A 117 -15.98 7.51 3.28
CA GLN A 117 -15.24 8.76 3.49
C GLN A 117 -15.03 9.54 2.18
N ARG A 118 -14.77 8.86 1.05
CA ARG A 118 -14.69 9.52 -0.27
C ARG A 118 -16.02 10.09 -0.73
N MET A 119 -17.14 9.44 -0.43
CA MET A 119 -18.48 9.94 -0.78
C MET A 119 -18.91 11.16 0.04
N PHE A 120 -18.46 11.27 1.29
CA PHE A 120 -18.90 12.32 2.22
C PHE A 120 -17.90 13.47 2.41
N GLN A 121 -16.78 13.49 1.67
CA GLN A 121 -15.89 14.66 1.58
C GLN A 121 -16.44 15.65 0.54
N LEU A 122 -17.30 16.58 1.01
CA LEU A 122 -17.62 17.88 0.38
C LEU A 122 -16.62 18.95 0.85
#